data_AF-A0AAD6Z1K1-F1
#
_entry.id   AF-A0AAD6Z1K1-F1
#
_cell.length_a   1.000
_cell.length_b   1.000
_cell.length_c   1.000
_cell.angle_alpha   90.00
_cell.angle_beta   90.00
_cell.angle_gamma   90.00
#
_symmetry.space_group_name_H-M   'P 1'
#
loop_
_entity.id
_entity.type
_entity.pdbx_description
1 polymer ?
#
loop_
_entity_poly.entity_id
_entity_poly.type
_entity_poly.pdbx_seq_one_letter_code
_entity_poly.pdbx_strand_id
1 'polypeptide(L)' 'DKPRFHIFIHLPAHIRRFGPAILFATETFESFNAIIRAKSIHSNRHAPSRHIAYAFAQGNRIRHLISGGLF' A
#
# COMPACT_ATOMS: atom_id res chain seq x y z
N ASP A 1 -25.10 -0.33 -10.02
CA ASP A 1 -23.83 -1.09 -10.14
C ASP A 1 -24.05 -2.58 -9.92
N LYS A 2 -23.63 -3.40 -10.89
CA LYS A 2 -23.71 -4.85 -10.80
C LYS A 2 -22.62 -5.33 -9.82
N PRO A 3 -22.96 -6.09 -8.77
CA PRO A 3 -21.96 -6.51 -7.81
C PRO A 3 -20.96 -7.47 -8.46
N ARG A 4 -19.67 -7.24 -8.19
CA ARG A 4 -18.50 -7.93 -8.77
C ARG A 4 -18.35 -9.37 -8.22
N PHE A 5 -19.44 -10.14 -8.14
CA PHE A 5 -19.45 -11.48 -7.55
C PHE A 5 -18.67 -12.52 -8.37
N HIS A 6 -18.42 -12.25 -9.65
CA HIS A 6 -17.59 -13.09 -10.52
C HIS A 6 -16.20 -13.40 -9.92
N ILE A 7 -15.62 -12.47 -9.15
CA ILE A 7 -14.29 -12.67 -8.56
C ILE A 7 -14.26 -13.78 -7.50
N PHE A 8 -15.39 -14.08 -6.85
CA PHE A 8 -15.48 -15.16 -5.86
C PHE A 8 -15.32 -16.55 -6.48
N ILE A 9 -15.67 -16.71 -7.76
CA ILE A 9 -15.51 -17.98 -8.49
C ILE A 9 -14.02 -18.31 -8.67
N HIS A 10 -13.18 -17.29 -8.89
CA HIS A 10 -11.75 -17.45 -9.10
C HIS A 10 -10.92 -17.37 -7.81
N LEU A 11 -11.55 -16.94 -6.71
CA LEU A 11 -10.88 -16.72 -5.43
C LEU A 11 -10.17 -17.97 -4.88
N PRO A 12 -10.75 -19.19 -4.91
CA PRO A 12 -10.04 -20.39 -4.45
C PRO A 12 -8.79 -20.71 -5.28
N ALA A 13 -8.86 -20.52 -6.60
CA ALA A 13 -7.74 -20.74 -7.50
C ALA A 13 -6.62 -19.71 -7.26
N HIS A 14 -6.98 -18.45 -7.01
CA HIS A 14 -6.04 -17.40 -6.67
C HIS A 14 -5.40 -17.63 -5.30
N ILE A 15 -6.16 -18.06 -4.29
CA ILE A 15 -5.61 -18.34 -2.95
C ILE A 15 -4.55 -19.45 -3.02
N ARG A 16 -4.82 -20.52 -3.76
CA ARG A 16 -3.88 -21.63 -3.95
C ARG A 16 -2.60 -21.22 -4.68
N ARG A 17 -2.69 -20.23 -5.58
CA ARG A 17 -1.58 -19.81 -6.44
C ARG A 17 -0.75 -18.67 -5.87
N PHE A 18 -1.37 -17.74 -5.14
CA PHE A 18 -0.75 -16.49 -4.71
C PHE A 18 -0.75 -16.28 -3.19
N GLY A 19 -1.30 -17.23 -2.41
CA GLY A 19 -1.47 -17.07 -0.97
C GLY A 19 -2.79 -16.39 -0.60
N PRO A 20 -2.97 -15.99 0.67
CA PRO A 20 -4.23 -15.44 1.18
C PRO A 20 -4.79 -14.35 0.27
N ALA A 21 -6.11 -14.35 0.08
CA ALA A 21 -6.76 -13.39 -0.81
C ALA A 21 -6.36 -11.96 -0.44
N ILE A 22 -5.80 -11.23 -1.40
CA ILE A 22 -5.43 -9.81 -1.26
C ILE A 22 -6.61 -8.93 -0.78
N LEU A 23 -7.85 -9.41 -1.01
CA LEU A 23 -9.08 -8.82 -0.51
C LEU A 23 -9.18 -8.74 1.02
N PHE A 24 -8.34 -9.46 1.76
CA PHE A 24 -8.27 -9.39 3.22
C PHE A 24 -7.33 -8.28 3.73
N ALA A 25 -6.47 -7.73 2.85
CA ALA A 25 -5.51 -6.67 3.20
C ALA A 25 -5.99 -5.27 2.76
N THR A 26 -7.19 -5.14 2.19
CA THR A 26 -7.67 -3.88 1.61
C THR A 26 -7.77 -2.77 2.64
N GLU A 27 -8.11 -3.07 3.89
CA GLU A 27 -8.22 -2.05 4.93
C GLU A 27 -6.87 -1.39 5.24
N THR A 28 -5.80 -2.18 5.34
CA THR A 28 -4.45 -1.65 5.52
C THR A 28 -4.00 -0.90 4.28
N PHE A 29 -4.20 -1.46 3.08
CA PHE A 29 -3.85 -0.78 1.83
C PHE A 29 -4.66 0.51 1.59
N GLU A 30 -5.92 0.56 2.01
CA GLU A 30 -6.78 1.74 1.89
C GLU A 30 -6.42 2.81 2.92
N SER A 31 -6.11 2.42 4.17
CA SER A 31 -5.63 3.38 5.18
C SER A 31 -4.29 4.02 4.78
N PHE A 32 -3.46 3.32 4.00
CA PHE A 32 -2.25 3.89 3.39
C PHE A 32 -2.54 5.08 2.44
N ASN A 33 -3.71 5.12 1.80
CA ASN A 33 -4.10 6.26 0.97
C ASN A 33 -4.20 7.57 1.77
N ALA A 34 -4.55 7.50 3.07
CA ALA A 34 -4.58 8.68 3.92
C ALA A 34 -3.17 9.29 4.11
N ILE A 35 -2.16 8.44 4.27
CA ILE A 35 -0.75 8.86 4.41
C ILE A 35 -0.25 9.52 3.11
N ILE A 36 -0.56 8.92 1.97
CA ILE A 36 -0.20 9.46 0.64
C ILE A 36 -0.85 10.82 0.43
N ARG A 37 -2.15 10.96 0.76
CA ARG A 37 -2.86 12.24 0.67
C ARG A 37 -2.27 13.31 1.59
N ALA A 38 -1.96 12.96 2.85
CA ALA A 38 -1.31 13.88 3.78
C ALA A 38 0.04 14.37 3.24
N LYS A 39 0.88 13.48 2.70
CA LYS A 39 2.16 13.88 2.09
C LYS A 39 1.99 14.72 0.82
N SER A 40 0.93 14.48 0.05
CA SER A 40 0.60 15.28 -1.13
C SER A 40 0.18 16.71 -0.77
N ILE A 41 -0.77 16.86 0.18
CA ILE A 41 -1.35 18.15 0.62
C ILE A 41 -0.30 19.08 1.21
N HIS A 42 0.65 18.54 1.97
CA HIS A 42 1.71 19.29 2.64
C HIS A 42 2.98 19.43 1.78
N SER A 43 2.96 18.99 0.52
CA SER A 43 4.06 19.22 -0.41
C SER A 43 3.92 20.58 -1.10
N ASN A 44 5.03 21.15 -1.57
CA ASN A 44 5.03 22.38 -2.38
C ASN A 44 4.37 22.21 -3.77
N ARG A 45 3.69 21.07 -4.02
CA ARG A 45 2.92 20.70 -5.22
C ARG A 45 3.65 20.72 -6.57
N HIS A 46 4.91 21.15 -6.61
CA HIS A 46 5.75 21.14 -7.82
C HIS A 46 6.08 19.73 -8.33
N ALA A 47 6.25 18.75 -7.42
CA ALA A 47 6.49 17.35 -7.77
C ALA A 47 5.97 16.39 -6.68
N PRO A 48 4.64 16.24 -6.52
CA PRO A 48 4.04 15.50 -5.41
C PRO A 48 4.51 14.04 -5.33
N SER A 49 4.61 13.36 -6.47
CA SER A 49 5.09 11.98 -6.57
C SER A 49 6.51 11.81 -6.04
N ARG A 50 7.42 12.71 -6.43
CA ARG A 50 8.81 12.71 -5.99
C ARG A 50 8.92 12.97 -4.49
N HIS A 51 8.11 13.88 -3.95
CA HIS A 51 8.09 14.18 -2.52
C HIS A 51 7.57 12.99 -1.70
N ILE A 52 6.51 12.34 -2.17
CA ILE A 52 5.95 11.13 -1.56
C ILE A 52 7.00 10.00 -1.58
N ALA A 53 7.66 9.78 -2.72
CA ALA A 53 8.70 8.75 -2.85
C ALA A 53 9.87 8.99 -1.88
N TYR A 54 10.35 10.23 -1.76
CA TYR A 54 11.39 10.57 -0.78
C TYR A 54 10.92 10.33 0.65
N ALA A 55 9.69 10.72 1.00
CA ALA A 55 9.15 10.49 2.34
C ALA A 55 9.09 8.99 2.70
N PHE A 56 8.66 8.14 1.76
CA PHE A 56 8.67 6.69 1.96
C PHE A 56 10.08 6.10 2.05
N ALA A 57 11.02 6.56 1.22
CA ALA A 57 12.41 6.12 1.30
C ALA A 57 13.04 6.45 2.65
N GLN A 58 12.77 7.64 3.21
CA GLN A 58 13.26 8.01 4.53
C GLN A 58 12.61 7.17 5.64
N GLY A 59 11.29 6.94 5.58
CA GLY A 59 10.60 6.07 6.53
C GLY A 59 11.14 4.64 6.51
N ASN A 60 11.41 4.09 5.32
CA ASN A 60 12.01 2.77 5.16
C ASN A 60 13.44 2.71 5.72
N ARG A 61 14.26 3.75 5.52
CA ARG A 61 15.61 3.84 6.09
C ARG A 61 15.59 3.87 7.61
N ILE A 62 14.70 4.67 8.20
CA ILE A 62 14.53 4.73 9.66
C ILE A 62 14.11 3.37 10.20
N ARG A 63 13.13 2.72 9.57
CA ARG A 63 12.69 1.38 9.96
C ARG A 63 13.83 0.38 9.89
N HIS A 64 14.56 0.35 8.77
CA HIS A 64 15.70 -0.54 8.58
C HIS A 64 16.79 -0.32 9.66
N LEU A 65 17.08 0.94 10.00
CA LEU A 65 18.04 1.27 11.07
C LEU A 65 17.56 0.77 12.44
N ILE A 66 16.29 1.00 12.79
CA ILE A 66 15.71 0.58 14.07
C ILE A 66 15.62 -0.95 14.15
N SER A 67 15.35 -1.62 13.03
CA SER A 67 15.33 -3.08 12.91
C SER A 67 16.72 -3.72 12.87
N GLY A 68 17.81 -2.96 13.07
CA GLY A 68 19.17 -3.50 13.07
C GLY A 68 19.64 -3.99 11.70
N GLY A 69 19.06 -3.48 10.61
CA GLY A 69 19.38 -3.89 9.25
C GLY A 69 18.52 -5.04 8.70
N LEU A 70 17.51 -5.48 9.45
CA LEU A 70 16.58 -6.53 9.02
C LEU A 70 15.40 -5.92 8.23
N PHE A 71 14.89 -6.67 7.26
CA PHE A 71 13.71 -6.33 6.45
C PHE A 71 12.57 -7.30 6.71
#